data_AF-A0A2V9R4J4-F1
#
_entry.id   AF-A0A2V9R4J4-F1
#
_cell.length_a   1.000
_cell.length_b   1.000
_cell.length_c   1.000
_cell.angle_alpha   90.00
_cell.angle_beta   90.00
_cell.angle_gamma   90.00
#
_symmetry.space_group_name_H-M   'P 1'
#
loop_
_entity.id
_entity.type
_entity.pdbx_description
1 polymer ?
#
loop_
_entity_poly.entity_id
_entity_poly.type
_entity_poly.pdbx_seq_one_letter_code
_entity_poly.pdbx_strand_id
1 'polypeptide(L)'
;MHAISGDSTYIWTRPGVRIAHDLVSAWSLRLDLVAANNRRCGSLLIYRTYSTRDLQLDINLLTSVFPVALADALQRISCENAHVFVPIETSAFAAAQAG
;
A
#
# COMPACT_ATOMS: atom_id res chain seq x y z
N MET A 1 -0.28 26.37 14.29
CA MET A 1 -0.93 25.25 13.57
C MET A 1 -0.19 25.10 12.24
N HIS A 2 0.83 24.23 12.17
CA HIS A 2 1.60 24.03 10.95
C HIS A 2 0.91 22.96 10.10
N ALA A 3 0.43 23.33 8.93
CA ALA A 3 0.02 22.39 7.90
C ALA A 3 1.27 21.64 7.43
N ILE A 4 1.31 20.33 7.67
CA ILE A 4 2.33 19.45 7.10
C ILE A 4 1.90 19.29 5.64
N SER A 5 2.49 20.10 4.76
CA SER A 5 2.35 19.91 3.32
C SER A 5 2.76 18.47 3.01
N GLY A 6 1.86 17.71 2.40
CA GLY A 6 2.08 16.33 1.98
C GLY A 6 2.99 16.29 0.76
N ASP A 7 4.21 16.82 0.91
CA ASP A 7 5.18 16.89 -0.16
C ASP A 7 5.59 15.44 -0.49
N SER A 8 5.09 14.97 -1.63
CA SER A 8 5.41 13.65 -2.17
C SER A 8 6.91 13.60 -2.40
N THR A 9 7.62 12.87 -1.55
CA THR A 9 9.08 12.86 -1.56
C THR A 9 9.54 11.69 -2.43
N TYR A 10 9.97 11.98 -3.65
CA TYR A 10 10.58 10.97 -4.52
C TYR A 10 12.06 10.84 -4.17
N ILE A 11 12.48 9.66 -3.71
CA ILE A 11 13.88 9.40 -3.35
C ILE A 11 14.47 8.41 -4.35
N TRP A 12 15.50 8.87 -5.07
CA TRP A 12 16.36 8.01 -5.86
C TRP A 12 17.58 7.63 -5.02
N THR A 13 17.76 6.34 -4.74
CA THR A 13 18.98 5.86 -4.08
C THR A 13 19.73 4.91 -5.00
N ARG A 14 21.05 5.11 -5.11
CA ARG A 14 21.95 4.09 -5.65
C ARG A 14 22.16 3.05 -4.55
N PRO A 15 21.74 1.78 -4.73
CA PRO A 15 21.93 0.74 -3.73
C PRO A 15 23.43 0.56 -3.45
N GLY A 16 23.83 0.83 -2.21
CA GLY A 16 25.16 0.51 -1.72
C GLY A 16 25.18 -0.90 -1.14
N VAL A 17 25.84 -1.83 -1.84
CA VAL A 17 26.51 -3.07 -1.37
C VAL A 17 25.73 -4.09 -0.50
N ARG A 18 24.53 -3.82 0.02
CA ARG A 18 23.93 -4.65 1.09
C ARG A 18 22.46 -5.05 0.91
N ILE A 19 21.90 -4.95 -0.28
CA ILE A 19 20.55 -5.50 -0.56
C ILE A 19 20.75 -6.74 -1.44
N ALA A 20 21.15 -7.85 -0.81
CA ALA A 20 21.47 -9.12 -1.45
C ALA A 20 22.68 -9.11 -2.40
N HIS A 21 23.48 -10.17 -2.33
CA HIS A 21 24.72 -10.36 -3.09
C HIS A 21 24.53 -10.33 -4.63
N ASP A 22 23.28 -10.33 -5.10
CA ASP A 22 22.86 -10.30 -6.53
C ASP A 22 22.35 -8.93 -7.04
N LEU A 23 22.10 -7.92 -6.19
CA LEU A 23 21.66 -6.57 -6.65
C LEU A 23 22.79 -5.53 -6.60
N VAL A 24 24.04 -5.96 -6.79
CA VAL A 24 25.25 -5.11 -6.78
C VAL A 24 25.17 -3.96 -7.80
N SER A 25 24.26 -4.07 -8.77
CA SER A 25 24.03 -3.08 -9.81
C SER A 25 22.54 -2.97 -10.07
N ALA A 26 21.82 -2.26 -9.19
CA ALA A 26 20.41 -1.95 -9.35
C ALA A 26 20.15 -0.45 -9.13
N TRP A 27 18.98 0.02 -9.53
CA TRP A 27 18.39 1.24 -8.98
C TRP A 27 17.14 0.89 -8.17
N SER A 28 16.72 1.81 -7.31
CA SER A 28 15.47 1.69 -6.58
C SER A 28 14.63 2.96 -6.69
N LEU A 29 13.31 2.78 -6.67
CA LEU A 29 12.33 3.85 -6.64
C LEU A 29 11.37 3.61 -5.48
N ARG A 30 11.30 4.57 -4.57
CA ARG A 30 10.30 4.60 -3.50
C ARG A 30 9.15 5.51 -3.92
N LEU A 31 7.92 5.02 -3.75
CA LEU A 31 6.69 5.76 -3.97
C LEU A 31 5.88 5.77 -2.67
N ASP A 32 5.57 6.95 -2.15
CA ASP A 32 4.60 7.06 -1.06
C ASP A 32 3.19 6.77 -1.60
N LEU A 33 2.47 5.91 -0.90
CA LEU A 33 1.11 5.53 -1.25
C LEU A 33 0.15 6.38 -0.43
N VAL A 34 -0.37 7.43 -1.04
CA VAL A 34 -1.35 8.35 -0.45
C VAL A 34 -2.62 8.27 -1.29
N ALA A 35 -3.71 7.87 -0.66
CA ALA A 35 -5.03 7.75 -1.30
C ALA A 35 -5.61 9.13 -1.63
N ALA A 36 -6.63 9.17 -2.50
CA ALA A 36 -7.26 10.42 -2.94
C ALA A 36 -7.88 11.24 -1.80
N ASN A 37 -8.24 10.58 -0.70
CA ASN A 37 -8.70 11.21 0.54
C ASN A 37 -7.55 11.69 1.45
N ASN A 38 -6.32 11.76 0.92
CA ASN A 38 -5.10 12.13 1.63
C ASN A 38 -4.70 11.16 2.77
N ARG A 39 -5.24 9.93 2.78
CA ARG A 39 -4.84 8.91 3.76
C ARG A 39 -3.57 8.21 3.28
N ARG A 40 -2.54 8.20 4.11
CA ARG A 40 -1.31 7.45 3.84
C ARG A 40 -1.52 5.95 4.09
N CYS A 41 -1.27 5.15 3.06
CA CYS A 41 -1.37 3.69 3.07
C CYS A 41 -0.01 2.99 3.22
N GLY A 42 1.10 3.70 3.02
CA GLY A 42 2.46 3.16 3.18
C GLY A 42 3.41 3.65 2.09
N SER A 43 4.35 2.80 1.69
CA SER A 43 5.26 3.07 0.57
C SER A 43 5.50 1.81 -0.26
N LEU A 44 5.53 1.94 -1.58
CA LEU A 44 6.00 0.90 -2.49
C LEU A 44 7.49 1.10 -2.78
N LEU A 45 8.26 0.01 -2.79
CA LEU A 45 9.67 0.02 -3.11
C LEU A 45 9.94 -0.90 -4.29
N ILE A 46 10.38 -0.31 -5.40
CA ILE A 46 10.70 -1.01 -6.64
C ILE A 46 12.20 -1.10 -6.76
N TYR A 47 12.72 -2.29 -7.08
CA TYR A 47 14.12 -2.52 -7.40
C TYR A 47 14.23 -3.00 -8.83
N ARG A 48 15.19 -2.46 -9.58
CA ARG A 48 15.52 -2.96 -10.91
C ARG A 48 17.03 -3.09 -11.06
N THR A 49 17.47 -4.31 -11.35
CA THR A 49 18.84 -4.58 -11.77
C THR A 49 19.13 -3.87 -13.10
N TYR A 50 20.29 -3.23 -13.20
CA TYR A 50 20.75 -2.67 -14.46
C TYR A 50 20.87 -3.81 -15.48
N SER A 51 20.25 -3.61 -16.63
CA SER A 51 20.29 -4.53 -17.75
C SER A 51 20.23 -3.74 -19.05
N THR A 52 20.65 -4.38 -20.13
CA THR A 52 20.56 -3.84 -21.50
C THR A 52 19.14 -3.88 -22.05
N ARG A 53 18.21 -4.54 -21.36
CA ARG A 53 16.80 -4.54 -21.74
C ARG A 53 16.23 -3.16 -21.49
N ASP A 54 15.38 -2.72 -22.39
CA ASP A 54 14.60 -1.50 -22.19
C ASP A 54 13.75 -1.62 -20.93
N LEU A 55 13.49 -0.47 -20.31
CA LEU A 55 12.52 -0.41 -19.23
C LEU A 55 11.12 -0.53 -19.84
N GLN A 56 10.48 -1.68 -19.67
CA GLN A 56 9.12 -1.94 -20.16
C GLN A 56 8.03 -1.29 -19.29
N LEU A 57 8.42 -0.41 -18.37
CA LEU A 57 7.57 0.16 -17.35
C LEU A 57 7.62 1.68 -17.48
N ASP A 58 6.46 2.30 -17.68
CA ASP A 58 6.37 3.74 -17.82
C ASP A 58 6.60 4.42 -16.46
N ILE A 59 7.73 5.12 -16.34
CA ILE A 59 8.09 5.86 -15.12
C ILE A 59 7.10 7.00 -14.85
N ASN A 60 6.60 7.68 -15.88
CA ASN A 60 5.63 8.76 -15.71
C ASN A 60 4.33 8.21 -15.11
N LEU A 61 3.88 7.04 -15.57
CA LEU A 61 2.74 6.36 -14.97
C LEU A 61 2.99 5.99 -13.51
N LEU A 62 4.16 5.41 -13.21
CA LEU A 62 4.55 5.02 -11.86
C LEU A 62 4.61 6.19 -10.87
N THR A 63 5.07 7.36 -11.30
CA THR A 63 5.24 8.52 -10.41
C THR A 63 4.02 9.44 -10.38
N SER A 64 3.08 9.32 -11.33
CA SER A 64 1.86 10.15 -11.40
C SER A 64 0.65 9.49 -10.74
N VAL A 65 -0.19 8.80 -11.52
CA VAL A 65 -1.51 8.32 -11.09
C VAL A 65 -1.45 6.97 -10.38
N PHE A 66 -0.41 6.16 -10.66
CA PHE A 66 -0.30 4.82 -10.12
C PHE A 66 -0.26 4.77 -8.58
N PRO A 67 0.53 5.60 -7.86
CA PRO A 67 0.60 5.53 -6.39
C PRO A 67 -0.75 5.80 -5.72
N VAL A 68 -1.51 6.77 -6.26
CA VAL A 68 -2.85 7.12 -5.77
C VAL A 68 -3.83 5.98 -6.03
N ALA A 69 -3.87 5.45 -7.26
CA ALA A 69 -4.76 4.34 -7.61
C ALA A 69 -4.49 3.08 -6.77
N LEU A 70 -3.21 2.78 -6.50
CA LEU A 70 -2.81 1.68 -5.63
C LEU A 70 -3.22 1.94 -4.17
N ALA A 71 -3.01 3.15 -3.65
CA ALA A 71 -3.43 3.52 -2.30
C ALA A 71 -4.95 3.41 -2.12
N ASP A 72 -5.74 3.87 -3.10
CA ASP A 72 -7.20 3.75 -3.09
C ASP A 72 -7.67 2.29 -3.12
N ALA A 73 -6.97 1.43 -3.87
CA ALA A 73 -7.24 -0.01 -3.87
C ALA A 73 -6.95 -0.65 -2.50
N LEU A 74 -5.79 -0.35 -1.91
CA LEU A 74 -5.41 -0.84 -0.57
C LEU A 74 -6.42 -0.38 0.49
N GLN A 75 -6.92 0.86 0.39
CA GLN A 75 -7.91 1.38 1.32
C GLN A 75 -9.23 0.62 1.25
N ARG A 76 -9.73 0.29 0.05
CA ARG A 76 -10.97 -0.48 -0.13
C ARG A 76 -10.88 -1.85 0.55
N ILE A 77 -9.78 -2.57 0.29
CA ILE A 77 -9.53 -3.90 0.89
C ILE A 77 -9.37 -3.81 2.41
N SER A 78 -8.75 -2.73 2.91
CA SER A 78 -8.57 -2.53 4.36
C SER A 78 -9.89 -2.21 5.08
N CYS A 79 -10.86 -1.58 4.39
CA CYS A 79 -12.18 -1.32 4.94
C CYS A 79 -13.09 -2.55 4.88
N GLU A 80 -12.97 -3.40 3.86
CA GLU A 80 -13.77 -4.65 3.76
C GLU A 80 -13.44 -5.67 4.86
N ASN A 81 -12.18 -5.74 5.32
CA ASN A 81 -11.78 -6.63 6.41
C ASN A 81 -12.22 -6.16 7.81
N ALA A 82 -12.90 -5.02 7.92
CA ALA A 82 -13.43 -4.50 9.19
C ALA A 82 -14.87 -4.99 9.50
N HIS A 83 -15.39 -5.96 8.75
CA HIS A 83 -16.61 -6.67 9.17
C HIS A 83 -16.26 -7.67 10.28
N VAL A 84 -16.15 -7.16 11.51
CA VAL A 84 -16.17 -8.01 12.71
C VAL A 84 -17.51 -8.72 12.72
N PHE A 85 -17.50 -10.02 12.43
CA PHE A 85 -18.66 -10.87 12.65
C PHE A 85 -18.91 -10.90 14.17
N VAL A 86 -19.87 -10.11 14.63
CA VAL A 86 -20.40 -10.25 16.00
C VAL A 86 -21.31 -11.48 15.95
N PRO A 87 -21.00 -12.58 16.66
CA PRO A 87 -21.95 -13.66 16.78
C PRO A 87 -23.20 -13.11 17.45
N ILE A 88 -24.34 -13.19 16.77
CA ILE A 88 -25.64 -12.94 17.40
C ILE A 88 -25.81 -14.05 18.43
N GLU A 89 -25.64 -13.72 19.71
CA GLU A 89 -26.09 -14.60 20.78
C GLU A 89 -27.61 -14.63 20.72
N THR A 90 -28.15 -15.69 20.11
CA THR A 90 -29.58 -15.98 20.07
C THR A 90 -30.04 -16.36 21.48
N SER A 91 -30.20 -15.36 22.36
CA SER A 91 -30.95 -15.50 23.61
C SER A 91 -32.40 -15.09 23.34
N ALA A 92 -33.21 -16.04 22.85
CA ALA A 92 -34.65 -16.12 23.17
C ALA A 92 -35.33 -17.17 22.28
N PHE A 93 -35.39 -18.42 22.74
CA PHE A 93 -36.54 -19.27 22.39
C PHE A 93 -36.97 -20.10 23.61
N ALA A 94 -38.10 -19.64 24.16
CA ALA A 94 -39.17 -20.37 24.82
C ALA A 94 -38.87 -21.22 26.06
N ALA A 95 -39.18 -20.65 27.23
CA ALA A 95 -39.69 -21.44 28.35
C ALA A 95 -41.09 -21.99 27.97
N ALA A 96 -41.22 -23.32 27.87
CA ALA A 96 -42.52 -23.98 27.89
C ALA A 96 -42.69 -24.60 29.29
N GLN A 97 -43.65 -24.08 30.07
CA GLN A 97 -44.11 -24.76 31.29
C GLN A 97 -45.05 -25.91 30.91
N ALA A 98 -44.86 -27.06 31.53
CA ALA A 98 -45.83 -28.16 31.51
C ALA A 98 -46.63 -28.12 32.82
N GLY A 99 -47.95 -28.06 32.67
CA GLY A 99 -48.92 -28.49 33.69
C GLY A 99 -49.34 -29.94 33.46
#